data_AF-A0A1E7IE45-F1
#
_entry.id   AF-A0A1E7IE45-F1
#
_cell.length_a   1.000
_cell.length_b   1.000
_cell.length_c   1.000
_cell.angle_alpha   90.00
_cell.angle_beta   90.00
_cell.angle_gamma   90.00
#
_symmetry.space_group_name_H-M   'P 1'
#
loop_
_entity.id
_entity.type
_entity.pdbx_description
1 polymer ?
#
loop_
_entity_poly.entity_id
_entity_poly.type
_entity_poly.pdbx_seq_one_letter_code
_entity_poly.pdbx_strand_id
1 'polypeptide(L)'
;MAQITMKQLLEAGVHFGHQTKRWNPKMKPYIFGARNGIYIVDLQKTVRHFRTAYQFIQDTAASGEKVLFVGTKKQAQDAIKEESLRADQYFVNNRWLGGMLTNFTTIKASIDRLKKIEAMAADGTLEQYTKKEALQLERERIKLEKNLGGIKHMTKPPAAVFIIDPKKEAIAVKEAKKLGIPVVAVVDTNCDPDDIDYVIPGNDDAIRAIRLFASRMADACIEG
;
A
#
# COMPACT_ATOMS: atom_id res chain seq x y z
N MET A 1 -17.81 -8.35 12.14
CA MET A 1 -16.66 -9.02 11.50
C MET A 1 -16.99 -9.35 10.06
N ALA A 2 -16.62 -8.47 9.12
CA ALA A 2 -16.71 -8.76 7.70
C ALA A 2 -15.67 -9.82 7.30
N GLN A 3 -15.97 -11.10 7.57
CA GLN A 3 -15.09 -12.21 7.18
C GLN A 3 -15.09 -12.36 5.66
N ILE A 4 -13.89 -12.36 5.05
CA ILE A 4 -13.75 -12.75 3.65
C ILE A 4 -14.07 -14.25 3.55
N THR A 5 -15.03 -14.58 2.70
CA THR A 5 -15.36 -15.97 2.41
C THR A 5 -14.43 -16.56 1.37
N MET A 6 -14.19 -17.88 1.44
CA MET A 6 -13.39 -18.58 0.43
C MET A 6 -13.97 -18.43 -0.99
N LYS A 7 -15.31 -18.34 -1.09
CA LYS A 7 -16.00 -18.08 -2.35
C LYS A 7 -15.59 -16.73 -2.96
N GLN A 8 -15.57 -15.67 -2.16
CA GLN A 8 -15.11 -14.34 -2.61
C GLN A 8 -13.64 -14.34 -3.04
N LEU A 9 -12.76 -15.04 -2.32
CA LEU A 9 -11.35 -15.19 -2.70
C LEU A 9 -11.19 -15.91 -4.05
N LEU A 10 -12.01 -16.96 -4.27
CA LEU A 10 -11.99 -17.72 -5.51
C LEU A 10 -12.48 -16.87 -6.68
N GLU A 11 -13.62 -16.19 -6.53
CA GLU A 11 -14.23 -15.31 -7.55
C GLU A 11 -13.34 -14.11 -7.90
N ALA A 12 -12.64 -13.55 -6.90
CA ALA A 12 -11.69 -12.46 -7.10
C ALA A 12 -10.36 -12.90 -7.73
N GLY A 13 -10.10 -14.21 -7.83
CA GLY A 13 -8.88 -14.75 -8.43
C GLY A 13 -7.66 -14.74 -7.52
N VAL A 14 -7.85 -14.73 -6.20
CA VAL A 14 -6.77 -14.67 -5.20
C VAL A 14 -5.88 -15.91 -5.21
N HIS A 15 -6.44 -17.06 -5.59
CA HIS A 15 -5.75 -18.35 -5.59
C HIS A 15 -4.69 -18.48 -6.69
N PHE A 16 -4.68 -17.60 -7.69
CA PHE A 16 -3.67 -17.64 -8.74
C PHE A 16 -2.38 -17.00 -8.24
N GLY A 17 -1.28 -17.76 -8.23
CA GLY A 17 0.07 -17.23 -8.06
C GLY A 17 0.77 -17.00 -9.39
N HIS A 18 2.10 -16.97 -9.34
CA HIS A 18 2.97 -16.84 -10.49
C HIS A 18 3.36 -18.18 -11.12
N GLN A 19 4.04 -18.09 -12.27
CA GLN A 19 4.64 -19.24 -12.95
C GLN A 19 5.63 -19.98 -12.05
N THR A 20 5.69 -21.31 -12.19
CA THR A 20 6.56 -22.18 -11.35
C THR A 20 8.04 -21.83 -11.39
N LYS A 21 8.51 -21.18 -12.46
CA LYS A 21 9.90 -20.73 -12.61
C LYS A 21 10.26 -19.48 -11.82
N ARG A 22 9.27 -18.70 -11.36
CA ARG A 22 9.47 -17.39 -10.71
C ARG A 22 9.19 -17.40 -9.21
N TRP A 23 8.96 -18.56 -8.62
CA TRP A 23 8.57 -18.68 -7.23
C TRP A 23 9.74 -18.52 -6.25
N ASN A 24 9.42 -18.14 -5.02
CA ASN A 24 10.33 -18.15 -3.89
C ASN A 24 10.13 -19.46 -3.10
N PRO A 25 11.19 -20.26 -2.85
CA PRO A 25 11.10 -21.50 -2.08
C PRO A 25 10.47 -21.35 -0.69
N LYS A 26 10.62 -20.19 -0.04
CA LYS A 26 10.02 -19.90 1.27
C LYS A 26 8.49 -19.78 1.21
N MET A 27 7.91 -19.60 0.02
CA MET A 27 6.46 -19.62 -0.16
C MET A 27 5.87 -21.03 -0.22
N LYS A 28 6.70 -22.10 -0.18
CA LYS A 28 6.24 -23.50 -0.17
C LYS A 28 5.12 -23.78 0.85
N PRO A 29 5.17 -23.27 2.10
CA PRO A 29 4.10 -23.50 3.06
C PRO A 29 2.77 -22.85 2.65
N TYR A 30 2.75 -21.86 1.78
CA TYR A 30 1.53 -21.15 1.37
C TYR A 30 0.97 -21.63 0.02
N ILE A 31 1.69 -22.51 -0.68
CA ILE A 31 1.31 -23.06 -1.97
C ILE A 31 0.54 -24.37 -1.76
N PHE A 32 -0.64 -24.46 -2.36
CA PHE A 32 -1.46 -25.67 -2.38
C PHE A 32 -0.95 -26.69 -3.41
N GLY A 33 -0.57 -26.22 -4.59
CA GLY A 33 -0.09 -27.07 -5.69
C GLY A 33 0.20 -26.25 -6.95
N ALA A 34 0.41 -26.91 -8.08
CA ALA A 34 0.59 -26.24 -9.37
C ALA A 34 -0.35 -26.82 -10.43
N ARG A 35 -0.91 -25.96 -11.28
CA ARG A 35 -1.76 -26.35 -12.41
C ARG A 35 -1.37 -25.53 -13.64
N ASN A 36 -1.19 -26.19 -14.78
CA ASN A 36 -0.82 -25.54 -16.05
C ASN A 36 0.42 -24.61 -15.93
N GLY A 37 1.39 -24.98 -15.09
CA GLY A 37 2.61 -24.19 -14.87
C GLY A 37 2.45 -22.96 -13.99
N ILE A 38 1.30 -22.77 -13.35
CA ILE A 38 1.02 -21.69 -12.39
C ILE A 38 0.86 -22.30 -11.00
N TYR A 39 1.48 -21.70 -9.98
CA TYR A 39 1.25 -22.10 -8.60
C TYR A 39 -0.12 -21.63 -8.11
N ILE A 40 -0.79 -22.47 -7.34
CA ILE A 40 -2.07 -22.19 -6.69
C ILE A 40 -1.78 -21.92 -5.21
N VAL A 41 -2.23 -20.77 -4.72
CA VAL A 41 -2.14 -20.37 -3.32
C VAL A 41 -3.22 -21.09 -2.51
N ASP A 42 -2.85 -21.55 -1.31
CA ASP A 42 -3.77 -22.19 -0.38
C ASP A 42 -4.69 -21.15 0.29
N LEU A 43 -5.94 -21.09 -0.18
CA LEU A 43 -6.94 -20.14 0.32
C LEU A 43 -7.32 -20.38 1.79
N GLN A 44 -7.18 -21.59 2.33
CA GLN A 44 -7.45 -21.81 3.76
C GLN A 44 -6.44 -21.05 4.61
N LYS A 45 -5.17 -21.05 4.19
CA LYS A 45 -4.11 -20.26 4.82
C LYS A 45 -4.37 -18.78 4.62
N THR A 46 -4.74 -18.35 3.42
CA THR A 46 -5.15 -16.96 3.16
C THR A 46 -6.21 -16.48 4.14
N VAL A 47 -7.31 -17.21 4.34
CA VAL A 47 -8.39 -16.82 5.26
C VAL A 47 -7.88 -16.68 6.70
N ARG A 48 -7.08 -17.64 7.19
CA ARG A 48 -6.52 -17.60 8.55
C ARG A 48 -5.60 -16.40 8.74
N HIS A 49 -4.66 -16.21 7.82
CA HIS A 49 -3.69 -15.13 7.86
C HIS A 49 -4.35 -13.76 7.72
N PHE A 50 -5.31 -13.65 6.80
CA PHE A 50 -6.11 -12.45 6.61
C PHE A 50 -6.84 -12.06 7.90
N ARG A 51 -7.43 -13.02 8.62
CA ARG A 51 -8.12 -12.74 9.88
C ARG A 51 -7.18 -12.15 10.93
N THR A 52 -5.96 -12.67 11.07
CA THR A 52 -4.96 -12.14 12.00
C THR A 52 -4.55 -10.72 11.61
N ALA A 53 -4.27 -10.50 10.32
CA ALA A 53 -3.92 -9.18 9.80
C ALA A 53 -5.04 -8.15 9.98
N TYR A 54 -6.28 -8.55 9.71
CA TYR A 54 -7.48 -7.72 9.87
C TYR A 54 -7.64 -7.28 11.32
N GLN A 55 -7.51 -8.20 12.28
CA GLN A 55 -7.60 -7.88 13.70
C GLN A 55 -6.52 -6.89 14.13
N PHE A 56 -5.27 -7.11 13.70
CA PHE A 56 -4.17 -6.21 14.01
C PHE A 56 -4.41 -4.79 13.48
N ILE A 57 -4.89 -4.66 12.25
CA ILE A 57 -5.22 -3.36 11.64
C ILE A 57 -6.39 -2.69 12.37
N GLN A 58 -7.43 -3.45 12.73
CA GLN A 58 -8.55 -2.96 13.51
C GLN A 58 -8.09 -2.45 14.89
N ASP A 59 -7.28 -3.22 15.61
CA ASP A 59 -6.75 -2.82 16.92
C ASP A 59 -5.86 -1.57 16.81
N THR A 60 -5.09 -1.47 15.72
CA THR A 60 -4.25 -0.29 15.43
C THR A 60 -5.12 0.95 15.21
N ALA A 61 -6.17 0.84 14.39
CA ALA A 61 -7.10 1.94 14.12
C ALA A 61 -7.88 2.36 15.38
N ALA A 62 -8.31 1.39 16.19
CA ALA A 62 -9.01 1.63 17.47
C ALA A 62 -8.16 2.40 18.49
N SER A 63 -6.83 2.33 18.39
CA SER A 63 -5.92 3.14 19.20
C SER A 63 -5.82 4.61 18.75
N GLY A 64 -6.54 5.00 17.69
CA GLY A 64 -6.50 6.32 17.07
C GLY A 64 -5.30 6.54 16.15
N GLU A 65 -4.54 5.49 15.87
CA GLU A 65 -3.36 5.55 15.01
C GLU A 65 -3.72 5.34 13.53
N LYS A 66 -2.88 5.88 12.64
CA LYS A 66 -3.08 5.80 11.19
C LYS A 66 -2.23 4.71 10.55
N VAL A 67 -2.81 4.06 9.55
CA VAL A 67 -2.19 3.04 8.71
C VAL A 67 -1.80 3.64 7.37
N LEU A 68 -0.64 3.25 6.84
CA LEU A 68 -0.17 3.67 5.51
C LEU A 68 -0.43 2.56 4.48
N PHE A 69 -1.26 2.85 3.48
CA PHE A 69 -1.56 1.94 2.38
C PHE A 69 -0.59 2.15 1.21
N VAL A 70 0.08 1.10 0.75
CA VAL A 70 1.12 1.19 -0.28
C VAL A 70 0.84 0.21 -1.41
N GLY A 71 0.79 0.73 -2.64
CA GLY A 71 0.72 -0.09 -3.83
C GLY A 71 0.93 0.74 -5.09
N THR A 72 2.11 0.63 -5.69
CA THR A 72 2.56 1.45 -6.82
C THR A 72 2.34 0.77 -8.17
N LYS A 73 2.05 -0.53 -8.19
CA LYS A 73 1.66 -1.28 -9.39
C LYS A 73 0.40 -0.68 -10.01
N LYS A 74 0.34 -0.65 -11.35
CA LYS A 74 -0.80 -0.09 -12.10
C LYS A 74 -2.15 -0.67 -11.64
N GLN A 75 -2.18 -1.95 -11.31
CA GLN A 75 -3.36 -2.69 -10.88
C GLN A 75 -3.81 -2.31 -9.45
N ALA A 76 -2.90 -1.76 -8.64
CA ALA A 76 -3.15 -1.39 -7.25
C ALA A 76 -3.46 0.11 -7.06
N GLN A 77 -3.02 0.99 -7.98
CA GLN A 77 -2.99 2.44 -7.74
C GLN A 77 -4.36 3.02 -7.37
N ASP A 78 -5.40 2.65 -8.11
CA ASP A 78 -6.76 3.18 -7.91
C ASP A 78 -7.40 2.58 -6.65
N ALA A 79 -7.28 1.25 -6.47
CA ALA A 79 -7.82 0.57 -5.30
C ALA A 79 -7.19 1.08 -3.98
N ILE A 80 -5.87 1.25 -3.95
CA ILE A 80 -5.18 1.78 -2.76
C ILE A 80 -5.63 3.20 -2.46
N LYS A 81 -5.73 4.07 -3.47
CA LYS A 81 -6.14 5.46 -3.27
C LYS A 81 -7.60 5.59 -2.83
N GLU A 82 -8.53 4.92 -3.51
CA GLU A 82 -9.96 5.00 -3.21
C GLU A 82 -10.26 4.48 -1.80
N GLU A 83 -9.72 3.31 -1.43
CA GLU A 83 -10.03 2.67 -0.16
C GLU A 83 -9.35 3.35 1.03
N SER A 84 -8.13 3.85 0.86
CA SER A 84 -7.46 4.64 1.91
C SER A 84 -8.17 5.96 2.17
N LEU A 85 -8.60 6.67 1.13
CA LEU A 85 -9.37 7.91 1.27
C LEU A 85 -10.73 7.64 1.94
N ARG A 86 -11.39 6.53 1.60
CA ARG A 86 -12.64 6.11 2.25
C ARG A 86 -12.47 5.87 3.76
N ALA A 87 -11.32 5.34 4.17
CA ALA A 87 -11.01 5.03 5.56
C ALA A 87 -10.26 6.16 6.31
N ASP A 88 -10.09 7.34 5.70
CA ASP A 88 -9.28 8.45 6.23
C ASP A 88 -7.86 8.01 6.63
N GLN A 89 -7.22 7.19 5.79
CA GLN A 89 -5.87 6.65 5.99
C GLN A 89 -4.88 7.25 4.98
N TYR A 90 -3.59 7.14 5.29
CA TYR A 90 -2.54 7.61 4.38
C TYR A 90 -2.29 6.62 3.25
N PHE A 91 -1.79 7.11 2.12
CA PHE A 91 -1.46 6.22 1.01
C PHE A 91 -0.26 6.66 0.15
N VAL A 92 0.35 5.68 -0.51
CA VAL A 92 1.32 5.87 -1.59
C VAL A 92 0.94 4.95 -2.75
N ASN A 93 0.41 5.52 -3.83
CA ASN A 93 -0.11 4.75 -4.95
C ASN A 93 0.68 4.94 -6.27
N ASN A 94 1.65 5.85 -6.32
CA ASN A 94 2.42 6.11 -7.56
C ASN A 94 3.87 5.66 -7.48
N ARG A 95 4.68 6.24 -6.59
CA ARG A 95 6.09 5.88 -6.43
C ARG A 95 6.54 6.07 -4.99
N TRP A 96 7.20 5.05 -4.45
CA TRP A 96 7.96 5.17 -3.21
C TRP A 96 9.25 5.96 -3.45
N LEU A 97 9.43 7.08 -2.77
CA LEU A 97 10.69 7.80 -2.73
C LEU A 97 11.53 7.23 -1.59
N GLY A 98 12.76 6.83 -1.87
CA GLY A 98 13.66 6.33 -0.83
C GLY A 98 13.86 7.39 0.26
N GLY A 99 13.77 6.98 1.52
CA GLY A 99 13.78 7.89 2.66
C GLY A 99 12.40 8.41 3.07
N MET A 100 11.31 7.90 2.49
CA MET A 100 9.93 8.29 2.82
C MET A 100 9.62 8.18 4.32
N LEU A 101 10.09 7.11 4.95
CA LEU A 101 9.92 6.91 6.39
C LEU A 101 11.21 7.23 7.15
N THR A 102 12.35 6.78 6.62
CA THR A 102 13.64 6.85 7.31
C THR A 102 14.29 8.24 7.30
N ASN A 103 13.94 9.11 6.34
CA ASN A 103 14.38 10.50 6.25
C ASN A 103 13.17 11.45 6.14
N PHE A 104 12.26 11.32 7.11
CA PHE A 104 10.99 12.06 7.10
C PHE A 104 11.17 13.58 7.12
N THR A 105 12.27 14.11 7.66
CA THR A 105 12.55 15.56 7.68
C THR A 105 12.68 16.14 6.27
N THR A 106 13.35 15.42 5.36
CA THR A 106 13.51 15.85 3.95
C THR A 106 12.20 15.72 3.17
N ILE A 107 11.43 14.67 3.46
CA ILE A 107 10.12 14.45 2.84
C ILE A 107 9.13 15.53 3.30
N LYS A 108 9.15 15.88 4.59
CA LYS A 108 8.38 16.98 5.15
C LYS A 108 8.69 18.31 4.45
N ALA A 109 9.96 18.62 4.19
CA ALA A 109 10.32 19.81 3.42
C ALA A 109 9.72 19.80 2.00
N SER A 110 9.63 18.64 1.37
CA SER A 110 8.99 18.49 0.06
C SER A 110 7.46 18.65 0.12
N ILE A 111 6.83 18.20 1.20
CA ILE A 111 5.40 18.41 1.48
C ILE A 111 5.12 19.89 1.76
N ASP A 112 5.99 20.56 2.52
CA ASP A 112 5.86 21.99 2.82
C ASP A 112 6.03 22.83 1.54
N ARG A 113 6.94 22.41 0.64
CA ARG A 113 7.07 22.97 -0.70
C ARG A 113 5.79 22.83 -1.51
N LEU A 114 5.16 21.65 -1.50
CA LEU A 114 3.87 21.41 -2.16
C LEU A 114 2.79 22.35 -1.61
N LYS A 115 2.63 22.42 -0.29
CA LYS A 115 1.66 23.31 0.37
C LYS A 115 1.90 24.79 0.02
N LYS A 116 3.15 25.21 -0.07
CA LYS A 116 3.52 26.58 -0.49
C LYS A 116 3.08 26.86 -1.92
N ILE A 117 3.33 25.95 -2.87
CA ILE A 117 2.95 26.15 -4.27
C ILE A 117 1.42 26.19 -4.41
N GLU A 118 0.68 25.38 -3.65
CA GLU A 118 -0.78 25.41 -3.63
C GLU A 118 -1.33 26.71 -3.02
N ALA A 119 -0.73 27.20 -1.94
CA ALA A 119 -1.10 28.49 -1.35
C ALA A 119 -0.90 29.64 -2.36
N MET A 120 0.25 29.66 -3.04
CA MET A 120 0.56 30.62 -4.10
C MET A 120 -0.39 30.54 -5.30
N ALA A 121 -0.98 29.37 -5.54
CA ALA A 121 -1.97 29.17 -6.61
C ALA A 121 -3.35 29.68 -6.18
N ALA A 122 -3.70 29.52 -4.89
CA ALA A 122 -4.97 29.95 -4.34
C ALA A 122 -5.04 31.47 -4.08
N ASP A 123 -3.91 32.09 -3.72
CA ASP A 123 -3.84 33.53 -3.40
C ASP A 123 -3.56 34.43 -4.62
N GLY A 124 -3.36 33.85 -5.81
CA GLY A 124 -3.08 34.57 -7.05
C GLY A 124 -1.64 35.06 -7.21
N THR A 125 -0.73 34.77 -6.26
CA THR A 125 0.69 35.16 -6.34
C THR A 125 1.36 34.55 -7.58
N LEU A 126 0.88 33.40 -8.04
CA LEU A 126 1.33 32.75 -9.27
C LEU A 126 1.20 33.64 -10.53
N GLU A 127 0.28 34.61 -10.54
CA GLU A 127 0.09 35.55 -11.66
C GLU A 127 1.20 36.61 -11.75
N GLN A 128 1.93 36.84 -10.66
CA GLN A 128 3.06 37.79 -10.62
C GLN A 128 4.33 37.21 -11.25
N TYR A 129 4.35 35.90 -11.50
CA TYR A 129 5.47 35.21 -12.14
C TYR A 129 5.39 35.28 -13.66
N THR A 130 6.53 35.08 -14.32
CA THR A 130 6.52 34.89 -15.78
C THR A 130 5.77 33.60 -16.13
N LYS A 131 5.13 33.56 -17.31
CA LYS A 131 4.42 32.35 -17.79
C LYS A 131 5.29 31.09 -17.76
N LYS A 132 6.60 31.23 -17.98
CA LYS A 132 7.56 30.12 -17.93
C LYS A 132 7.76 29.60 -16.50
N GLU A 133 7.91 30.49 -15.52
CA GLU A 133 8.08 30.14 -14.11
C GLU A 133 6.78 29.56 -13.53
N ALA A 134 5.64 30.16 -13.83
CA ALA A 134 4.33 29.64 -13.44
C ALA A 134 4.12 28.20 -13.96
N LEU A 135 4.48 27.93 -15.22
CA LEU A 135 4.43 26.58 -15.79
C LEU A 135 5.38 25.59 -15.08
N GLN A 136 6.57 26.04 -14.67
CA GLN A 136 7.50 25.20 -13.93
C GLN A 136 6.98 24.85 -12.53
N LEU A 137 6.43 25.83 -11.82
CA LEU A 137 5.80 25.63 -10.51
C LEU A 137 4.61 24.68 -10.61
N GLU A 138 3.79 24.80 -11.65
CA GLU A 138 2.64 23.90 -11.84
C GLU A 138 3.09 22.45 -12.15
N ARG A 139 4.14 22.28 -12.97
CA ARG A 139 4.74 20.96 -13.19
C ARG A 139 5.32 20.36 -11.91
N GLU A 140 5.95 21.19 -11.07
CA GLU A 140 6.45 20.81 -9.75
C GLU A 140 5.29 20.37 -8.84
N ARG A 141 4.22 21.16 -8.77
CA ARG A 141 2.99 20.86 -8.00
C ARG A 141 2.39 19.51 -8.40
N ILE A 142 2.13 19.30 -9.69
CA ILE A 142 1.55 18.06 -10.21
C ILE A 142 2.43 16.86 -9.85
N LYS A 143 3.76 16.99 -9.97
CA LYS A 143 4.70 15.91 -9.65
C LYS A 143 4.73 15.62 -8.15
N LEU A 144 4.73 16.64 -7.30
CA LEU A 144 4.73 16.48 -5.85
C LEU A 144 3.40 15.89 -5.38
N GLU A 145 2.27 16.44 -5.81
CA GLU A 145 0.93 15.96 -5.47
C GLU A 145 0.75 14.49 -5.85
N LYS A 146 1.21 14.10 -7.05
CA LYS A 146 1.13 12.71 -7.50
C LYS A 146 1.89 11.71 -6.63
N ASN A 147 2.98 12.13 -5.98
CA ASN A 147 3.83 11.24 -5.19
C ASN A 147 3.62 11.37 -3.67
N LEU A 148 3.26 12.55 -3.19
CA LEU A 148 3.22 12.91 -1.78
C LEU A 148 1.82 13.27 -1.29
N GLY A 149 0.83 13.40 -2.18
CA GLY A 149 -0.54 13.81 -1.81
C GLY A 149 -1.14 12.93 -0.72
N GLY A 150 -0.97 11.61 -0.81
CA GLY A 150 -1.50 10.67 0.18
C GLY A 150 -0.81 10.67 1.55
N ILE A 151 0.34 11.35 1.69
CA ILE A 151 1.03 11.54 2.99
C ILE A 151 1.15 13.02 3.37
N LYS A 152 0.49 13.92 2.64
CA LYS A 152 0.56 15.38 2.81
C LYS A 152 0.17 15.87 4.20
N HIS A 153 -0.75 15.14 4.84
CA HIS A 153 -1.27 15.41 6.18
C HIS A 153 -0.62 14.52 7.26
N MET A 154 0.39 13.73 6.90
CA MET A 154 1.13 12.91 7.84
C MET A 154 2.05 13.79 8.69
N THR A 155 1.86 13.81 10.00
CA THR A 155 2.66 14.59 10.95
C THR A 155 3.69 13.75 11.69
N LYS A 156 3.37 12.47 11.91
CA LYS A 156 4.21 11.44 12.53
C LYS A 156 4.22 10.19 11.64
N PRO A 157 5.23 9.30 11.78
CA PRO A 157 5.24 8.02 11.07
C PRO A 157 3.97 7.20 11.33
N PRO A 158 3.52 6.38 10.37
CA PRO A 158 2.35 5.53 10.55
C PRO A 158 2.64 4.42 11.57
N ALA A 159 1.60 3.95 12.26
CA ALA A 159 1.73 2.87 13.24
C ALA A 159 1.83 1.49 12.58
N ALA A 160 1.32 1.34 11.36
CA ALA A 160 1.44 0.14 10.55
C ALA A 160 1.45 0.48 9.06
N VAL A 161 2.01 -0.41 8.24
CA VAL A 161 1.97 -0.29 6.78
C VAL A 161 1.27 -1.51 6.17
N PHE A 162 0.30 -1.25 5.30
CA PHE A 162 -0.34 -2.27 4.46
C PHE A 162 0.22 -2.19 3.03
N ILE A 163 0.85 -3.26 2.54
CA ILE A 163 1.59 -3.29 1.27
C ILE A 163 1.00 -4.31 0.31
N ILE A 164 0.81 -3.92 -0.95
CA ILE A 164 0.55 -4.83 -2.08
C ILE A 164 1.85 -5.06 -2.84
N ASP A 165 2.23 -6.33 -3.04
CA ASP A 165 3.48 -6.77 -3.69
C ASP A 165 4.75 -6.26 -2.97
N PRO A 166 5.19 -6.91 -1.88
CA PRO A 166 6.40 -6.51 -1.16
C PRO A 166 7.68 -6.61 -2.01
N LYS A 167 7.69 -7.37 -3.11
CA LYS A 167 8.84 -7.48 -4.00
C LYS A 167 9.01 -6.23 -4.85
N LYS A 168 7.92 -5.67 -5.35
CA LYS A 168 7.92 -4.39 -6.06
C LYS A 168 8.11 -3.21 -5.11
N GLU A 169 7.64 -3.33 -3.87
CA GLU A 169 7.68 -2.33 -2.81
C GLU A 169 8.81 -2.58 -1.79
N ALA A 170 9.89 -3.27 -2.18
CA ALA A 170 10.95 -3.74 -1.28
C ALA A 170 11.63 -2.61 -0.48
N ILE A 171 11.68 -1.38 -1.01
CA ILE A 171 12.23 -0.22 -0.29
C ILE A 171 11.31 0.16 0.88
N ALA A 172 9.99 0.15 0.67
CA ALA A 172 9.01 0.46 1.71
C ALA A 172 9.10 -0.55 2.86
N VAL A 173 9.17 -1.84 2.52
CA VAL A 173 9.33 -2.94 3.51
C VAL A 173 10.60 -2.74 4.34
N LYS A 174 11.74 -2.47 3.68
CA LYS A 174 13.03 -2.26 4.37
C LYS A 174 13.02 -1.04 5.28
N GLU A 175 12.42 0.05 4.83
CA GLU A 175 12.32 1.28 5.63
C GLU A 175 11.40 1.08 6.85
N ALA A 176 10.25 0.44 6.67
CA ALA A 176 9.33 0.11 7.76
C ALA A 176 10.02 -0.78 8.81
N LYS A 177 10.67 -1.86 8.37
CA LYS A 177 11.42 -2.78 9.23
C LYS A 177 12.54 -2.07 10.00
N LYS A 178 13.28 -1.17 9.35
CA LYS A 178 14.35 -0.40 10.01
C LYS A 178 13.85 0.48 11.14
N LEU A 179 12.62 0.98 11.04
CA LEU A 179 11.98 1.82 12.05
C LEU A 179 11.13 1.02 13.05
N GLY A 180 11.05 -0.31 12.90
CA GLY A 180 10.21 -1.16 13.74
C GLY A 180 8.71 -0.97 13.49
N ILE A 181 8.32 -0.47 12.32
CA ILE A 181 6.91 -0.31 11.94
C ILE A 181 6.41 -1.66 11.41
N PRO A 182 5.36 -2.26 12.00
CA PRO A 182 4.79 -3.52 11.55
C PRO A 182 4.30 -3.47 10.09
N VAL A 183 4.63 -4.52 9.34
CA VAL A 183 4.29 -4.66 7.92
C VAL A 183 3.23 -5.76 7.75
N VAL A 184 2.08 -5.35 7.23
CA VAL A 184 1.03 -6.23 6.73
C VAL A 184 1.13 -6.25 5.21
N ALA A 185 1.21 -7.41 4.57
CA ALA A 185 1.35 -7.43 3.11
C ALA A 185 0.63 -8.59 2.42
N VAL A 186 0.13 -8.31 1.22
CA VAL A 186 -0.33 -9.35 0.28
C VAL A 186 0.89 -9.89 -0.46
N VAL A 187 1.12 -11.20 -0.32
CA VAL A 187 2.34 -11.86 -0.77
C VAL A 187 2.00 -12.92 -1.80
N ASP A 188 2.44 -12.70 -3.04
CA ASP A 188 2.39 -13.73 -4.08
C ASP A 188 3.57 -14.71 -3.91
N THR A 189 3.45 -15.87 -4.54
CA THR A 189 4.39 -16.97 -4.64
C THR A 189 5.83 -16.59 -5.02
N ASN A 190 6.06 -15.41 -5.61
CA ASN A 190 7.38 -14.92 -6.07
C ASN A 190 8.09 -13.99 -5.07
N CYS A 191 7.45 -13.70 -3.93
CA CYS A 191 7.89 -12.77 -2.89
C CYS A 191 8.55 -13.51 -1.71
N ASP A 192 9.40 -12.83 -0.95
CA ASP A 192 9.97 -13.36 0.29
C ASP A 192 9.08 -12.97 1.48
N PRO A 193 8.56 -13.93 2.27
CA PRO A 193 7.69 -13.64 3.40
C PRO A 193 8.44 -13.19 4.68
N ASP A 194 9.76 -13.33 4.78
CA ASP A 194 10.50 -13.16 6.05
C ASP A 194 10.53 -11.73 6.59
N ASP A 195 10.42 -10.73 5.72
CA ASP A 195 10.44 -9.32 6.09
C ASP A 195 9.05 -8.75 6.42
N ILE A 196 8.04 -9.62 6.55
CA ILE A 196 6.63 -9.24 6.69
C ILE A 196 6.07 -9.86 7.97
N ASP A 197 5.58 -9.01 8.87
CA ASP A 197 5.04 -9.44 10.17
C ASP A 197 3.70 -10.17 10.01
N TYR A 198 2.83 -9.65 9.13
CA TYR A 198 1.52 -10.23 8.84
C TYR A 198 1.39 -10.55 7.35
N VAL A 199 1.85 -11.74 6.98
CA VAL A 199 1.79 -12.27 5.61
C VAL A 199 0.35 -12.65 5.28
N ILE A 200 -0.18 -12.15 4.15
CA ILE A 200 -1.46 -12.57 3.56
C ILE A 200 -1.16 -13.22 2.20
N PRO A 201 -1.13 -14.56 2.11
CA PRO A 201 -0.87 -15.23 0.86
C PRO A 201 -1.97 -14.94 -0.16
N GLY A 202 -1.63 -14.47 -1.35
CA GLY A 202 -2.62 -14.19 -2.39
C GLY A 202 -2.06 -13.52 -3.63
N ASN A 203 -2.89 -13.45 -4.66
CA ASN A 203 -2.59 -12.78 -5.92
C ASN A 203 -2.45 -11.25 -5.75
N ASP A 204 -1.32 -10.70 -6.19
CA ASP A 204 -1.01 -9.26 -6.17
C ASP A 204 -1.05 -8.59 -7.56
N ASP A 205 -1.47 -9.32 -8.60
CA ASP A 205 -1.58 -8.85 -9.98
C ASP A 205 -3.04 -8.66 -10.43
N ALA A 206 -3.99 -9.38 -9.83
CA ALA A 206 -5.41 -9.28 -10.18
C ALA A 206 -6.07 -8.06 -9.50
N ILE A 207 -6.60 -7.13 -10.30
CA ILE A 207 -7.30 -5.92 -9.80
C ILE A 207 -8.41 -6.27 -8.80
N ARG A 208 -9.19 -7.33 -9.08
CA ARG A 208 -10.27 -7.79 -8.18
C ARG A 208 -9.74 -8.30 -6.85
N ALA A 209 -8.63 -9.03 -6.83
CA ALA A 209 -7.99 -9.50 -5.61
C ALA A 209 -7.43 -8.34 -4.79
N ILE A 210 -6.69 -7.43 -5.42
CA ILE A 210 -6.12 -6.26 -4.76
C ILE A 210 -7.22 -5.38 -4.17
N ARG A 211 -8.28 -5.10 -4.93
CA ARG A 211 -9.41 -4.30 -4.46
C ARG A 211 -10.16 -4.99 -3.31
N LEU A 212 -10.32 -6.32 -3.35
CA LEU A 212 -10.90 -7.08 -2.24
C LEU A 212 -10.06 -6.95 -0.96
N PHE A 213 -8.73 -7.06 -1.04
CA PHE A 213 -7.88 -6.92 0.13
C PHE A 213 -7.85 -5.47 0.65
N ALA A 214 -7.68 -4.49 -0.25
CA ALA A 214 -7.64 -3.08 0.11
C ALA A 214 -8.95 -2.62 0.75
N SER A 215 -10.10 -3.00 0.19
CA SER A 215 -11.40 -2.60 0.75
C SER A 215 -11.65 -3.20 2.12
N ARG A 216 -11.23 -4.45 2.35
CA ARG A 216 -11.39 -5.09 3.64
C ARG A 216 -10.43 -4.55 4.69
N MET A 217 -9.21 -4.16 4.32
CA MET A 217 -8.31 -3.46 5.24
C MET A 217 -8.80 -2.05 5.55
N ALA A 218 -9.41 -1.35 4.59
CA ALA A 218 -10.08 -0.09 4.84
C ALA A 218 -11.30 -0.27 5.77
N ASP A 219 -12.11 -1.33 5.58
CA ASP A 219 -13.20 -1.67 6.51
C ASP A 219 -12.66 -1.89 7.93
N ALA A 220 -11.55 -2.62 8.09
CA ALA A 220 -10.91 -2.81 9.39
C ALA A 220 -10.51 -1.48 10.06
N CYS A 221 -9.99 -0.53 9.28
CA CYS A 221 -9.63 0.80 9.77
C CYS A 221 -10.84 1.68 10.12
N ILE A 222 -12.01 1.41 9.55
CA ILE A 222 -13.25 2.14 9.83
C ILE A 222 -13.99 1.53 11.04
N GLU A 223 -13.92 0.21 11.19
CA GLU A 223 -14.54 -0.51 12.31
C GLU A 223 -13.78 -0.33 13.63
N GLY A 224 -12.47 -0.08 13.58
CA GLY A 224 -11.62 0.19 14.75
C GLY A 224 -11.56 1.67 15.06
#